data_AF-A0A925LQ44-F1
#
_entry.id   AF-A0A925LQ44-F1
#
_cell.length_a   1.000
_cell.length_b   1.000
_cell.length_c   1.000
_cell.angle_alpha   90.00
_cell.angle_beta   90.00
_cell.angle_gamma   90.00
#
_symmetry.space_group_name_H-M   'P 1'
#
loop_
_entity.id
_entity.type
_entity.pdbx_description
1 polymer ?
#
loop_
_entity_poly.entity_id
_entity_poly.type
_entity_poly.pdbx_seq_one_letter_code
_entity_poly.pdbx_strand_id
1 'polypeptide(L)'
;MEEQSRWDRQAIFMGVAVLTGLYLAKLYNYLLFHTMVEVFSIVVACGIFVIAWNARRMMANNYFLFIGISFFFVGIVDFLHALAYKGFGVFAGYGANLATQLWVVARYLQGSSLLIAPLFIGRKVRPRLTAAAYLAVTALLLAAVFGEIFPDCFVEGQGLTPFKKGSEYLVSCLLIGS
;
A
#
# COMPACT_ATOMS: atom_id res chain seq x y z
N MET A 1 -37.96 -5.93 0.35
CA MET A 1 -37.59 -4.81 1.24
C MET A 1 -37.04 -5.30 2.58
N GLU A 2 -37.69 -6.23 3.28
CA GLU A 2 -37.19 -6.75 4.58
C GLU A 2 -35.85 -7.50 4.49
N GLU A 3 -35.63 -8.26 3.41
CA GLU A 3 -34.40 -9.02 3.21
C GLU A 3 -33.17 -8.12 3.00
N GLN A 4 -33.29 -7.06 2.18
CA GLN A 4 -32.24 -6.05 2.02
C GLN A 4 -31.92 -5.38 3.36
N SER A 5 -32.94 -4.98 4.13
CA SER A 5 -32.76 -4.38 5.46
C SER A 5 -32.02 -5.31 6.45
N ARG A 6 -32.24 -6.63 6.34
CA ARG A 6 -31.53 -7.62 7.15
C ARG A 6 -30.04 -7.71 6.77
N TRP A 7 -29.73 -7.72 5.48
CA TRP A 7 -28.34 -7.69 5.00
C TRP A 7 -27.61 -6.43 5.44
N ASP A 8 -28.26 -5.27 5.34
CA ASP A 8 -27.69 -3.99 5.76
C ASP A 8 -27.37 -3.99 7.27
N ARG A 9 -28.29 -4.49 8.11
CA ARG A 9 -28.07 -4.63 9.57
C ARG A 9 -26.93 -5.58 9.89
N GLN A 10 -26.84 -6.71 9.21
CA GLN A 10 -25.75 -7.67 9.40
C GLN A 10 -24.41 -7.08 8.99
N ALA A 11 -24.35 -6.37 7.85
CA ALA A 11 -23.15 -5.70 7.38
C ALA A 11 -22.68 -4.62 8.36
N ILE A 12 -23.60 -3.79 8.87
CA ILE A 12 -23.31 -2.79 9.90
C ILE A 12 -22.76 -3.45 11.15
N PHE A 13 -23.43 -4.51 11.64
CA PHE A 13 -22.99 -5.23 12.84
C PHE A 13 -21.59 -5.83 12.67
N MET A 14 -21.32 -6.49 11.54
CA MET A 14 -19.99 -7.03 11.23
C MET A 14 -18.94 -5.92 11.16
N GLY A 15 -19.26 -4.79 10.50
CA GLY A 15 -18.37 -3.64 10.41
C GLY A 15 -18.01 -3.06 11.78
N VAL A 16 -19.01 -2.85 12.65
CA VAL A 16 -18.80 -2.39 14.03
C VAL A 16 -17.94 -3.39 14.80
N ALA A 17 -18.23 -4.69 14.73
CA ALA A 17 -17.47 -5.71 15.42
C ALA A 17 -15.99 -5.72 14.99
N VAL A 18 -15.70 -5.61 13.70
CA VAL A 18 -14.32 -5.53 13.16
C VAL A 18 -13.61 -4.28 13.68
N LEU A 19 -14.26 -3.11 13.62
CA LEU A 19 -13.66 -1.85 14.09
C LEU A 19 -13.39 -1.86 15.60
N THR A 20 -14.33 -2.39 16.40
CA THR A 20 -14.14 -2.58 17.84
C THR A 20 -12.98 -3.54 18.11
N GLY A 21 -12.91 -4.67 17.40
CA GLY A 21 -11.81 -5.62 17.53
C GLY A 21 -10.44 -5.00 17.24
N LEU A 22 -10.33 -4.23 16.15
CA LEU A 22 -9.09 -3.52 15.80
C LEU A 22 -8.73 -2.45 16.84
N TYR A 23 -9.71 -1.72 17.37
CA TYR A 23 -9.47 -0.74 18.43
C TYR A 23 -8.97 -1.40 19.72
N LEU A 24 -9.57 -2.52 20.13
CA LEU A 24 -9.11 -3.29 21.28
C LEU A 24 -7.70 -3.86 21.07
N ALA A 25 -7.39 -4.37 19.87
CA ALA A 25 -6.06 -4.83 19.52
C ALA A 25 -5.02 -3.70 19.66
N LYS A 26 -5.34 -2.49 19.20
CA LYS A 26 -4.46 -1.30 19.35
C LYS A 26 -4.18 -0.99 20.81
N LEU A 27 -5.20 -1.03 21.68
CA LEU A 27 -5.06 -0.75 23.11
C LEU A 27 -4.23 -1.82 23.83
N TYR A 28 -4.39 -3.08 23.44
CA TYR A 28 -3.66 -4.20 24.02
C TYR A 28 -2.19 -4.22 23.57
N ASN A 29 -1.95 -4.11 22.27
CA ASN A 29 -0.62 -4.12 21.69
C ASN A 29 -0.61 -3.45 20.31
N TYR A 30 0.07 -2.30 20.20
CA TYR A 30 0.12 -1.55 18.95
C TYR A 30 0.77 -2.34 17.80
N LEU A 31 1.80 -3.15 18.08
CA LEU A 31 2.48 -3.97 17.07
C LEU A 31 1.51 -5.02 16.49
N LEU A 32 0.67 -5.63 17.34
CA LEU A 32 -0.39 -6.54 16.89
C LEU A 32 -1.35 -5.82 15.94
N PHE A 33 -1.87 -4.67 16.35
CA PHE A 33 -2.76 -3.86 15.51
C PHE A 33 -2.12 -3.50 14.17
N HIS A 34 -0.89 -2.97 14.19
CA HIS A 34 -0.14 -2.62 12.98
C HIS A 34 0.01 -3.82 12.06
N THR A 35 0.47 -4.96 12.58
CA THR A 35 0.65 -6.18 11.79
C THR A 35 -0.66 -6.64 11.14
N MET A 36 -1.78 -6.60 11.87
CA MET A 36 -3.08 -7.00 11.34
C MET A 36 -3.52 -6.13 10.17
N VAL A 37 -3.40 -4.80 10.29
CA VAL A 37 -3.83 -3.88 9.22
C VAL A 37 -2.90 -3.94 8.00
N GLU A 38 -1.59 -4.16 8.21
CA GLU A 38 -0.64 -4.33 7.11
C GLU A 38 -0.87 -5.64 6.37
N VAL A 39 -0.98 -6.77 7.08
CA VAL A 39 -1.27 -8.09 6.46
C VAL A 39 -2.57 -8.05 5.68
N PHE A 40 -3.62 -7.41 6.21
CA PHE A 40 -4.87 -7.24 5.48
C PHE A 40 -4.67 -6.44 4.18
N SER A 41 -3.95 -5.32 4.25
CA SER A 41 -3.68 -4.47 3.07
C SER A 41 -2.85 -5.20 2.01
N ILE A 42 -1.84 -5.98 2.42
CA ILE A 42 -1.02 -6.82 1.55
C ILE A 42 -1.87 -7.89 0.87
N VAL A 43 -2.76 -8.56 1.62
CA VAL A 43 -3.69 -9.56 1.07
C VAL A 43 -4.60 -8.95 0.02
N VAL A 44 -5.14 -7.75 0.27
CA VAL A 44 -5.95 -7.01 -0.71
C VAL A 44 -5.13 -6.68 -1.96
N ALA A 45 -3.90 -6.18 -1.81
CA ALA A 45 -3.03 -5.86 -2.94
C ALA A 45 -2.69 -7.10 -3.78
N CYS A 46 -2.35 -8.22 -3.14
CA CYS A 46 -2.15 -9.50 -3.81
C CYS A 46 -3.43 -9.98 -4.50
N GLY A 47 -4.60 -9.84 -3.87
CA GLY A 47 -5.88 -10.19 -4.46
C GLY A 47 -6.18 -9.41 -5.74
N ILE A 48 -5.95 -8.09 -5.72
CA ILE A 48 -6.09 -7.22 -6.90
C ILE A 48 -5.18 -7.72 -8.04
N PHE A 49 -3.91 -8.00 -7.76
CA PHE A 49 -2.98 -8.55 -8.75
C PHE A 49 -3.45 -9.90 -9.29
N VAL A 50 -3.81 -10.84 -8.42
CA VAL A 50 -4.22 -12.21 -8.80
C VAL A 50 -5.46 -12.16 -9.70
N ILE A 51 -6.47 -11.37 -9.33
CA ILE A 51 -7.70 -11.24 -10.12
C ILE A 51 -7.37 -10.63 -11.49
N ALA A 52 -6.68 -9.48 -11.51
CA ALA A 52 -6.35 -8.78 -12.76
C ALA A 52 -5.45 -9.63 -13.68
N TRP A 53 -4.47 -10.33 -13.12
CA TRP A 53 -3.55 -11.15 -13.89
C TRP A 53 -4.23 -12.39 -14.47
N ASN A 54 -5.11 -13.06 -13.72
CA ASN A 54 -5.83 -14.23 -14.22
C ASN A 54 -6.90 -13.85 -15.24
N ALA A 55 -7.63 -12.75 -15.00
CA ALA A 55 -8.67 -12.27 -15.91
C ALA A 55 -8.10 -11.60 -17.18
N ARG A 56 -6.78 -11.34 -17.26
CA ARG A 56 -6.14 -10.52 -18.32
C ARG A 56 -6.50 -10.87 -19.77
N ARG A 57 -6.87 -12.13 -20.05
CA ARG A 57 -7.26 -12.58 -21.39
C ARG A 57 -8.73 -12.33 -21.72
N MET A 58 -9.56 -12.15 -20.69
CA MET A 58 -11.01 -11.92 -20.78
C MET A 58 -11.36 -10.43 -20.67
N MET A 59 -10.44 -9.61 -20.16
CA MET A 59 -10.67 -8.18 -19.96
C MET A 59 -10.44 -7.39 -21.26
N ALA A 60 -11.47 -6.66 -21.70
CA ALA A 60 -11.36 -5.73 -22.82
C ALA A 60 -10.60 -4.44 -22.45
N ASN A 61 -10.61 -4.06 -21.17
CA ASN A 61 -9.96 -2.85 -20.67
C ASN A 61 -8.68 -3.18 -19.90
N ASN A 62 -7.54 -2.64 -20.38
CA ASN A 62 -6.23 -2.87 -19.78
C ASN A 62 -5.97 -2.00 -18.54
N TYR A 63 -6.87 -1.06 -18.20
CA TYR A 63 -6.88 -0.31 -16.94
C TYR A 63 -6.64 -1.21 -15.72
N PHE A 64 -7.46 -2.25 -15.58
CA PHE A 64 -7.38 -3.15 -14.42
C PHE A 64 -6.10 -3.99 -14.43
N LEU A 65 -5.58 -4.33 -15.60
CA LEU A 65 -4.31 -5.06 -15.72
C LEU A 65 -3.13 -4.19 -15.26
N PHE A 66 -3.14 -2.90 -15.58
CA PHE A 66 -2.15 -1.94 -15.08
C PHE A 66 -2.20 -1.83 -13.56
N ILE A 67 -3.40 -1.67 -12.98
CA ILE A 67 -3.61 -1.64 -11.52
C ILE A 67 -3.15 -2.95 -10.87
N GLY A 68 -3.50 -4.10 -11.46
CA GLY A 68 -3.04 -5.39 -10.96
C GLY A 68 -1.52 -5.46 -10.84
N ILE A 69 -0.82 -5.13 -11.91
CA ILE A 69 0.65 -5.15 -11.93
C ILE A 69 1.22 -4.17 -10.91
N SER A 70 0.69 -2.95 -10.81
CA SER A 70 1.21 -1.95 -9.87
C SER A 70 1.01 -2.38 -8.41
N PHE A 71 -0.16 -2.91 -8.07
CA PHE A 71 -0.47 -3.36 -6.70
C PHE A 71 0.35 -4.57 -6.25
N PHE A 72 0.87 -5.38 -7.18
CA PHE A 72 1.86 -6.41 -6.83
C PHE A 72 3.13 -5.80 -6.21
N PHE A 73 3.66 -4.73 -6.81
CA PHE A 73 4.85 -4.06 -6.30
C PHE A 73 4.55 -3.22 -5.05
N VAL A 74 3.37 -2.58 -4.97
CA VAL A 74 2.91 -1.93 -3.74
C VAL A 74 2.87 -2.94 -2.59
N GLY A 75 2.29 -4.12 -2.81
CA GLY A 75 2.23 -5.18 -1.81
C GLY A 75 3.61 -5.70 -1.36
N ILE A 76 4.59 -5.77 -2.26
CA ILE A 76 5.98 -6.09 -1.88
C ILE A 76 6.56 -5.04 -0.95
N VAL A 77 6.37 -3.75 -1.25
CA VAL A 77 6.91 -2.67 -0.42
C VAL A 77 6.16 -2.57 0.91
N ASP A 78 4.83 -2.74 0.93
CA ASP A 78 4.04 -2.81 2.17
C ASP A 78 4.48 -4.00 3.05
N PHE A 79 4.83 -5.15 2.45
CA PHE A 79 5.41 -6.26 3.18
C PHE A 79 6.76 -5.92 3.82
N LEU A 80 7.66 -5.27 3.06
CA LEU A 80 8.94 -4.79 3.62
C LEU A 80 8.73 -3.75 4.71
N HIS A 81 7.75 -2.84 4.54
CA HIS A 81 7.36 -1.84 5.53
C HIS A 81 6.93 -2.49 6.84
N ALA A 82 6.05 -3.49 6.78
CA ALA A 82 5.59 -4.23 7.95
C ALA A 82 6.75 -4.90 8.70
N LEU A 83 7.68 -5.52 7.98
CA LEU A 83 8.88 -6.14 8.58
C LEU A 83 9.86 -5.11 9.17
N ALA A 84 9.91 -3.91 8.60
CA ALA A 84 10.73 -2.79 9.08
C ALA A 84 10.13 -2.09 10.30
N TYR A 85 8.88 -2.39 10.67
CA TYR A 85 8.24 -1.73 11.79
C TYR A 85 8.94 -2.02 13.12
N LYS A 86 9.02 -0.99 13.97
CA LYS A 86 9.69 -1.08 15.28
C LYS A 86 9.01 -2.17 16.13
N GLY A 87 9.78 -3.19 16.49
CA GLY A 87 9.34 -4.33 17.29
C GLY A 87 9.44 -5.69 16.60
N PHE A 88 9.52 -5.73 15.25
CA PHE A 88 9.74 -7.00 14.52
C PHE A 88 11.19 -7.47 14.57
N GLY A 89 12.16 -6.54 14.58
CA GLY A 89 13.59 -6.87 14.72
C GLY A 89 14.26 -7.49 13.49
N VAL A 90 13.62 -7.47 12.31
CA VAL A 90 14.19 -8.02 11.06
C VAL A 90 15.33 -7.14 10.52
N PHE A 91 15.14 -5.82 10.56
CA PHE A 91 16.15 -4.85 10.10
C PHE A 91 16.78 -4.13 11.30
N ALA A 92 17.96 -4.61 11.73
CA ALA A 92 18.69 -4.02 12.84
C ALA A 92 19.33 -2.68 12.45
N GLY A 93 19.38 -1.72 13.38
CA GLY A 93 20.09 -0.45 13.21
C GLY A 93 19.31 0.68 12.52
N TYR A 94 18.18 0.39 11.88
CA TYR A 94 17.42 1.39 11.10
C TYR A 94 16.37 2.20 11.86
N GLY A 95 15.99 1.77 13.08
CA GLY A 95 14.99 2.46 13.90
C GLY A 95 13.63 2.60 13.22
N ALA A 96 12.87 3.66 13.56
CA ALA A 96 11.56 3.94 12.98
C ALA A 96 11.62 4.62 11.59
N ASN A 97 12.80 5.09 11.16
CA ASN A 97 12.96 5.82 9.91
C ASN A 97 12.72 4.93 8.69
N LEU A 98 13.29 3.72 8.66
CA LEU A 98 13.15 2.79 7.54
C LEU A 98 11.69 2.43 7.25
N ALA A 99 10.93 2.05 8.29
CA ALA A 99 9.49 1.81 8.12
C ALA A 99 8.80 3.04 7.53
N THR A 100 9.12 4.24 8.03
CA THR A 100 8.52 5.48 7.55
C THR A 100 8.89 5.81 6.09
N GLN A 101 10.13 5.52 5.66
CA GLN A 101 10.58 5.68 4.28
C GLN A 101 9.90 4.68 3.34
N LEU A 102 9.84 3.40 3.72
CA LEU A 102 9.15 2.36 2.94
C LEU A 102 7.66 2.66 2.79
N TRP A 103 7.02 3.21 3.83
CA TRP A 103 5.64 3.70 3.74
C TRP A 103 5.50 4.78 2.66
N VAL A 104 6.40 5.77 2.62
CA VAL A 104 6.37 6.83 1.61
C VAL A 104 6.52 6.26 0.20
N VAL A 105 7.45 5.32 0.01
CA VAL A 105 7.66 4.62 -1.27
C VAL A 105 6.39 3.89 -1.71
N ALA A 106 5.78 3.08 -0.83
CA ALA A 106 4.57 2.33 -1.13
C ALA A 106 3.42 3.27 -1.53
N ARG A 107 3.24 4.39 -0.83
CA ARG A 107 2.16 5.35 -1.13
C ARG A 107 2.38 6.13 -2.41
N TYR A 108 3.63 6.50 -2.74
CA TYR A 108 3.91 7.09 -4.04
C TYR A 108 3.67 6.11 -5.19
N LEU A 109 4.09 4.84 -5.05
CA LEU A 109 3.77 3.81 -6.02
C LEU A 109 2.26 3.65 -6.17
N GLN A 110 1.51 3.52 -5.06
CA GLN A 110 0.06 3.38 -5.10
C GLN A 110 -0.64 4.59 -5.73
N GLY A 111 -0.41 5.79 -5.18
CA GLY A 111 -1.11 7.02 -5.58
C GLY A 111 -0.82 7.39 -7.04
N SER A 112 0.45 7.32 -7.46
CA SER A 112 0.80 7.58 -8.87
C SER A 112 0.17 6.55 -9.81
N SER A 113 0.14 5.27 -9.41
CA SER A 113 -0.48 4.22 -10.21
C SER A 113 -1.97 4.44 -10.38
N LEU A 114 -2.68 4.79 -9.30
CA LEU A 114 -4.11 5.08 -9.37
C LEU A 114 -4.39 6.30 -10.26
N LEU A 115 -3.60 7.36 -10.13
CA LEU A 115 -3.72 8.56 -10.96
C LEU A 115 -3.45 8.29 -12.45
N ILE A 116 -2.46 7.43 -12.76
CA ILE A 116 -2.10 7.10 -14.14
C ILE A 116 -3.07 6.09 -14.75
N ALA A 117 -3.67 5.21 -13.95
CA ALA A 117 -4.47 4.09 -14.45
C ALA A 117 -5.59 4.52 -15.44
N PRO A 118 -6.40 5.57 -15.19
CA PRO A 118 -7.43 6.03 -16.13
C PRO A 118 -6.93 6.31 -17.55
N LEU A 119 -5.66 6.69 -17.73
CA LEU A 119 -5.05 6.92 -19.04
C LEU A 119 -4.95 5.65 -19.90
N PHE A 120 -5.11 4.47 -19.29
CA PHE A 120 -5.13 3.18 -19.97
C PHE A 120 -6.55 2.68 -20.33
N ILE A 121 -7.59 3.47 -20.04
CA ILE A 121 -8.94 3.17 -20.53
C ILE A 121 -8.94 3.20 -22.06
N GLY A 122 -9.26 2.08 -22.69
CA GLY A 122 -9.24 1.93 -24.16
C GLY A 122 -7.85 1.87 -24.80
N ARG A 123 -6.76 1.93 -24.03
CA ARG A 123 -5.39 1.77 -24.54
C ARG A 123 -4.84 0.38 -24.23
N LYS A 124 -3.85 -0.07 -25.01
CA LYS A 124 -3.16 -1.34 -24.78
C LYS A 124 -2.07 -1.18 -23.73
N VAL A 125 -2.09 -2.02 -22.69
CA VAL A 125 -0.98 -2.19 -21.75
C VAL A 125 -0.11 -3.33 -22.25
N ARG A 126 1.21 -3.18 -22.18
CA ARG A 126 2.17 -4.24 -22.48
C ARG A 126 2.66 -4.82 -21.16
N PRO A 127 2.09 -5.95 -20.67
CA PRO A 127 2.27 -6.37 -19.27
C PRO A 127 3.74 -6.56 -18.89
N ARG A 128 4.54 -7.11 -19.80
CA ARG A 128 5.99 -7.31 -19.59
C ARG A 128 6.74 -6.00 -19.41
N LEU A 129 6.44 -4.99 -20.23
CA LEU A 129 7.10 -3.68 -20.13
C LEU A 129 6.63 -2.93 -18.89
N THR A 130 5.33 -3.00 -18.56
CA THR A 130 4.80 -2.41 -17.34
C THR A 130 5.43 -3.05 -16.10
N ALA A 131 5.48 -4.38 -16.03
CA ALA A 131 6.13 -5.07 -14.92
C ALA A 131 7.63 -4.76 -14.83
N ALA A 132 8.34 -4.67 -15.95
CA ALA A 132 9.75 -4.29 -15.98
C ALA A 132 9.97 -2.85 -15.50
N ALA A 133 9.09 -1.92 -15.89
CA ALA A 133 9.16 -0.53 -15.44
C ALA A 133 8.91 -0.42 -13.92
N TYR A 134 7.88 -1.09 -13.39
CA TYR A 134 7.63 -1.13 -11.95
C TYR A 134 8.77 -1.82 -11.18
N LEU A 135 9.32 -2.91 -11.72
CA LEU A 135 10.48 -3.58 -11.12
C LEU A 135 11.67 -2.62 -11.04
N ALA A 136 11.99 -1.92 -12.13
CA ALA A 136 13.09 -0.96 -12.16
C ALA A 136 12.87 0.18 -11.17
N VAL A 137 11.69 0.80 -11.18
CA VAL A 137 11.35 1.92 -10.27
C VAL A 137 11.39 1.46 -8.81
N THR A 138 10.78 0.32 -8.50
CA THR A 138 10.76 -0.23 -7.13
C THR A 138 12.17 -0.58 -6.67
N ALA A 139 12.97 -1.23 -7.52
CA ALA A 139 14.36 -1.56 -7.18
C ALA A 139 15.21 -0.30 -6.94
N LEU A 140 15.06 0.75 -7.76
CA LEU A 140 15.77 2.01 -7.56
C LEU A 140 15.36 2.71 -6.25
N LEU A 141 14.06 2.73 -5.93
CA LEU A 141 13.56 3.31 -4.69
C LEU A 141 14.03 2.54 -3.47
N LEU A 142 13.98 1.20 -3.51
CA LEU A 142 14.51 0.36 -2.43
C LEU A 142 16.02 0.52 -2.28
N ALA A 143 16.78 0.58 -3.38
CA ALA A 143 18.22 0.83 -3.35
C ALA A 143 18.54 2.20 -2.74
N ALA A 144 17.76 3.24 -3.04
CA ALA A 144 17.92 4.55 -2.43
C ALA A 144 17.63 4.53 -0.92
N VAL A 145 16.60 3.80 -0.48
CA VAL A 145 16.25 3.65 0.95
C VAL A 145 17.33 2.89 1.71
N PHE A 146 17.69 1.70 1.26
CA PHE A 146 18.69 0.87 1.95
C PHE A 146 20.12 1.39 1.79
N GLY A 147 20.39 2.20 0.76
CA GLY A 147 21.66 2.89 0.55
C GLY A 147 21.77 4.25 1.23
N GLU A 148 20.81 4.62 2.09
CA GLU A 148 20.81 5.89 2.87
C GLU A 148 20.84 7.17 2.00
N ILE A 149 20.44 7.07 0.74
CA ILE A 149 20.31 8.21 -0.20
C ILE A 149 18.92 8.84 -0.08
N PHE A 150 17.91 8.03 0.29
CA PHE A 150 16.54 8.50 0.45
C PHE A 150 16.43 9.44 1.66
N PRO A 151 15.71 10.58 1.55
CA PRO A 151 15.64 11.54 2.64
C PRO A 151 15.08 10.94 3.94
N ASP A 152 15.60 11.41 5.07
CA ASP A 152 15.05 11.03 6.37
C ASP A 152 13.58 11.42 6.46
N CYS A 153 12.79 10.48 6.92
CA CYS A 153 11.36 10.65 7.14
C CYS A 153 11.01 10.79 8.62
N PHE A 154 11.87 10.29 9.50
CA PHE A 154 11.71 10.36 10.94
C PHE A 154 13.06 10.43 11.64
N VAL A 155 13.17 11.32 12.63
CA VAL A 155 14.35 11.45 13.50
C VAL A 155 13.93 11.21 14.94
N GLU A 156 14.59 10.27 15.63
CA GLU A 156 14.28 9.98 17.04
C GLU A 156 14.45 11.23 17.91
N GLY A 157 13.48 11.47 18.80
CA GLY A 157 13.43 12.68 19.64
C GLY A 157 12.90 13.94 18.96
N GLN A 158 12.90 14.03 17.62
CA GLN A 158 12.37 15.20 16.88
C GLN A 158 11.04 14.91 16.16
N GLY A 159 10.79 13.65 15.78
CA GLY A 159 9.58 13.22 15.09
C GLY A 159 9.71 13.24 13.56
N LEU A 160 8.60 13.49 12.86
CA LEU A 160 8.54 13.47 11.40
C LEU A 160 9.27 14.68 10.77
N THR A 161 10.06 14.41 9.74
CA THR A 161 10.79 15.45 9.01
C THR A 161 9.88 16.29 8.10
N PRO A 162 10.33 17.48 7.65
CA PRO A 162 9.59 18.27 6.67
C PRO A 162 9.33 17.50 5.36
N PHE A 163 10.30 16.70 4.91
CA PHE A 163 10.17 15.85 3.72
C PHE A 163 9.00 14.85 3.87
N LYS A 164 8.89 14.18 5.02
CA LYS A 164 7.80 13.24 5.28
C LYS A 164 6.45 13.92 5.26
N LYS A 165 6.30 15.04 5.96
CA LYS A 165 5.05 15.81 6.01
C LYS A 165 4.64 16.31 4.62
N GLY A 166 5.58 16.86 3.86
CA GLY A 166 5.35 17.27 2.47
C GLY A 166 4.90 16.11 1.59
N SER A 167 5.52 14.94 1.77
CA SER A 167 5.15 13.73 1.03
C SER A 167 3.73 13.24 1.36
N GLU A 168 3.27 13.39 2.61
CA GLU A 168 1.88 13.04 2.98
C GLU A 168 0.85 13.91 2.26
N TYR A 169 1.10 15.21 2.15
CA TYR A 169 0.22 16.10 1.40
C TYR A 169 0.22 15.74 -0.10
N LEU A 170 1.40 15.47 -0.68
CA LEU A 170 1.50 15.07 -2.08
C LEU A 170 0.78 13.75 -2.35
N VAL A 171 0.97 12.73 -1.51
CA VAL A 171 0.22 11.47 -1.58
C VAL A 171 -1.28 11.71 -1.50
N SER A 172 -1.74 12.58 -0.58
CA SER A 172 -3.16 12.91 -0.46
C SER A 172 -3.70 13.54 -1.75
N CYS A 173 -2.96 14.48 -2.36
CA CYS A 173 -3.32 15.06 -3.65
C CYS A 173 -3.38 14.02 -4.78
N LEU A 174 -2.42 13.09 -4.83
CA LEU A 174 -2.42 12.00 -5.81
C LEU A 174 -3.67 11.12 -5.69
N LEU A 175 -4.07 10.78 -4.46
CA LEU A 175 -5.25 9.95 -4.19
C LEU A 175 -6.56 10.69 -4.44
N ILE A 176 -6.61 12.01 -4.20
CA ILE A 176 -7.79 12.83 -4.52
C ILE A 176 -7.95 12.98 -6.03
N GLY A 177 -6.85 13.07 -6.77
CA GLY A 177 -6.87 13.24 -8.23
C GLY A 177 -7.09 11.96 -9.03
N SER A 178 -6.97 10.78 -8.40
CA SER A 178 -7.12 9.47 -9.05
C SER A 178 -8.55 8.98 -9.12
#